data_AF-A0A0E0LPG1-F1
#
_entry.id   AF-A0A0E0LPG1-F1
#
_cell.length_a   1.000
_cell.length_b   1.000
_cell.length_c   1.000
_cell.angle_alpha   90.00
_cell.angle_beta   90.00
_cell.angle_gamma   90.00
#
_symmetry.space_group_name_H-M   'P 1'
#
loop_
_entity.id
_entity.type
_entity.pdbx_description
1 polymer ?
#
loop_
_entity_poly.entity_id
_entity_poly.type
_entity_poly.pdbx_seq_one_letter_code
_entity_poly.pdbx_strand_id
1 'polypeptide(L)'
;MMMHVISQTHPGVSKDDLEKMVDAAMDAGVVMEPEYVARAALYLASDEAKYVNGHNLVVDGGFTTHKGADKRRNDTPLALSST
;
A
#
# COMPACT_ATOMS: atom_id res chain seq x y z
N MET A 1 -5.60 11.36 6.99
CA MET A 1 -4.12 11.36 7.11
C MET A 1 -3.44 11.09 5.76
N MET A 2 -3.83 10.05 5.00
CA MET A 2 -3.17 9.71 3.73
C MET A 2 -3.26 10.79 2.63
N MET A 3 -4.43 11.40 2.47
CA MET A 3 -4.65 12.47 1.47
C MET A 3 -3.73 13.70 1.69
N HIS A 4 -3.31 13.93 2.92
CA HIS A 4 -2.33 14.98 3.24
C HIS A 4 -0.91 14.56 2.80
N VAL A 5 -0.53 13.31 2.99
CA VAL A 5 0.79 12.78 2.61
C VAL A 5 0.95 12.72 1.09
N ILE A 6 -0.06 12.23 0.36
CA ILE A 6 0.02 12.16 -1.12
C ILE A 6 0.06 13.56 -1.73
N SER A 7 -0.70 14.53 -1.21
CA SER A 7 -0.68 15.90 -1.73
C SER A 7 0.65 16.63 -1.48
N GLN A 8 1.33 16.35 -0.36
CA GLN A 8 2.67 16.88 -0.07
C GLN A 8 3.74 16.27 -0.98
N THR A 9 3.61 15.00 -1.33
CA THR A 9 4.59 14.26 -2.16
C THR A 9 4.35 14.43 -3.67
N HIS A 10 3.16 14.88 -4.07
CA HIS A 10 2.77 15.08 -5.47
C HIS A 10 2.13 16.46 -5.67
N PRO A 11 2.90 17.56 -5.57
CA PRO A 11 2.38 18.91 -5.77
C PRO A 11 1.91 19.10 -7.22
N GLY A 12 0.70 19.65 -7.38
CA GLY A 12 0.11 19.96 -8.69
C GLY A 12 -0.82 18.88 -9.27
N VAL A 13 -1.03 17.76 -8.56
CA VAL A 13 -2.02 16.75 -8.93
C VAL A 13 -3.44 17.22 -8.58
N SER A 14 -4.39 16.95 -9.47
CA SER A 14 -5.81 17.30 -9.27
C SER A 14 -6.40 16.50 -8.10
N LYS A 15 -7.45 17.02 -7.46
CA LYS A 15 -8.09 16.34 -6.32
C LYS A 15 -8.61 14.95 -6.71
N ASP A 16 -9.19 14.80 -7.89
CA ASP A 16 -9.73 13.54 -8.39
C ASP A 16 -8.63 12.50 -8.65
N ASP A 17 -7.46 12.93 -9.10
CA ASP A 17 -6.33 12.04 -9.32
C ASP A 17 -5.64 11.69 -7.99
N LEU A 18 -5.64 12.60 -7.03
CA LEU A 18 -5.25 12.33 -5.64
C LEU A 18 -6.12 11.24 -5.00
N GLU A 19 -7.43 11.31 -5.19
CA GLU A 19 -8.37 10.30 -4.69
C GLU A 19 -8.10 8.92 -5.32
N LYS A 20 -7.92 8.85 -6.64
CA LYS A 20 -7.52 7.60 -7.32
C LYS A 20 -6.17 7.06 -6.84
N MET A 21 -5.21 7.94 -6.52
CA MET A 21 -3.91 7.54 -5.99
C MET A 21 -4.02 7.03 -4.56
N VAL A 22 -4.89 7.61 -3.73
CA VAL A 22 -5.22 7.08 -2.40
C VAL A 22 -5.85 5.70 -2.53
N ASP A 23 -6.86 5.54 -3.41
CA ASP A 23 -7.52 4.25 -3.63
C ASP A 23 -6.55 3.17 -4.09
N ALA A 24 -5.66 3.50 -5.04
CA ALA A 24 -4.63 2.59 -5.51
C ALA A 24 -3.58 2.25 -4.45
N ALA A 25 -3.27 3.18 -3.54
CA ALA A 25 -2.35 2.96 -2.43
C ALA A 25 -2.99 2.14 -1.29
N MET A 26 -4.33 2.12 -1.20
CA MET A 26 -5.10 1.33 -0.24
C MET A 26 -5.39 -0.06 -0.82
N ASP A 27 -4.33 -0.83 -1.11
CA ASP A 27 -4.43 -2.19 -1.67
C ASP A 27 -5.15 -3.20 -0.75
N ALA A 28 -5.44 -2.81 0.50
CA ALA A 28 -6.20 -3.58 1.49
C ALA A 28 -7.69 -3.21 1.59
N GLY A 29 -8.17 -2.19 0.88
CA GLY A 29 -9.57 -1.72 0.96
C GLY A 29 -9.99 -1.20 2.35
N VAL A 30 -9.05 -0.96 3.25
CA VAL A 30 -9.27 -0.50 4.62
C VAL A 30 -8.42 0.74 4.87
N VAL A 31 -9.08 1.84 5.26
CA VAL A 31 -8.38 3.02 5.76
C VAL A 31 -7.62 2.62 7.02
N MET A 32 -6.30 2.85 7.02
CA MET A 32 -5.46 2.59 8.18
C MET A 32 -5.82 3.53 9.32
N GLU A 33 -6.52 2.98 10.32
CA GLU A 33 -6.85 3.64 11.58
C GLU A 33 -5.86 3.27 12.71
N PRO A 34 -5.66 4.14 13.72
CA PRO A 34 -4.76 3.88 14.84
C PRO A 34 -5.00 2.54 15.56
N GLU A 35 -6.25 2.08 15.60
CA GLU A 35 -6.64 0.84 16.27
C GLU A 35 -6.00 -0.41 15.63
N TYR A 36 -5.60 -0.38 14.36
CA TYR A 36 -4.92 -1.52 13.74
C TYR A 36 -3.50 -1.70 14.30
N VAL A 37 -2.78 -0.60 14.55
CA VAL A 37 -1.47 -0.64 15.24
C VAL A 37 -1.64 -1.10 16.68
N ALA A 38 -2.66 -0.60 17.39
CA ALA A 38 -2.96 -1.02 18.76
C ALA A 38 -3.28 -2.53 18.85
N ARG A 39 -4.06 -3.07 17.91
CA ARG A 39 -4.34 -4.51 17.82
C ARG A 39 -3.09 -5.35 17.55
N ALA A 40 -2.19 -4.88 16.67
CA ALA A 40 -0.93 -5.56 16.42
C ALA A 40 -0.04 -5.58 17.68
N ALA A 41 0.03 -4.47 18.41
CA ALA A 41 0.73 -4.39 19.69
C ALA A 41 0.10 -5.31 20.75
N LEU A 42 -1.24 -5.37 20.82
CA LEU A 42 -1.96 -6.27 21.73
C LEU A 42 -1.62 -7.74 21.45
N TYR A 43 -1.58 -8.16 20.18
CA TYR A 43 -1.14 -9.51 19.80
C TYR A 43 0.31 -9.78 20.21
N LEU A 44 1.24 -8.84 19.96
CA LEU A 44 2.64 -9.03 20.34
C LEU A 44 2.86 -9.10 21.85
N ALA A 45 1.96 -8.52 22.64
CA ALA A 45 1.98 -8.57 24.10
C ALA A 45 1.33 -9.82 24.69
N SER A 46 0.68 -10.66 23.87
CA SER A 46 -0.07 -11.83 24.34
C SER A 46 0.77 -13.11 24.33
N ASP A 47 0.25 -14.17 24.97
CA ASP A 47 0.92 -15.47 25.05
C ASP A 47 1.11 -16.14 23.68
N GLU A 48 0.25 -15.80 22.72
CA GLU A 48 0.28 -16.27 21.34
C GLU A 48 1.53 -15.80 20.57
N ALA A 49 2.16 -14.70 21.02
CA ALA A 49 3.39 -14.17 20.43
C ALA A 49 4.66 -14.62 21.17
N LYS A 50 4.60 -15.63 22.05
CA LYS A 50 5.72 -16.06 22.92
C LYS A 50 7.05 -16.32 22.20
N TYR A 51 7.01 -16.70 20.93
CA TYR A 51 8.21 -16.94 20.10
C TYR A 51 8.42 -15.94 18.97
N VAL A 52 7.64 -14.86 18.93
CA VAL A 52 7.77 -13.78 17.94
C VAL A 52 8.57 -12.64 18.57
N ASN A 53 9.89 -12.69 18.43
CA ASN A 53 10.80 -11.68 18.97
C ASN A 53 11.92 -11.31 17.97
N GLY A 54 12.57 -10.18 18.21
CA GLY A 54 13.71 -9.72 17.37
C GLY A 54 13.32 -9.26 15.96
N HIS A 55 12.03 -9.06 15.68
CA HIS A 55 11.53 -8.60 14.38
C HIS A 55 10.97 -7.19 14.46
N ASN A 56 11.22 -6.39 13.42
CA ASN A 56 10.52 -5.14 13.19
C ASN A 56 9.21 -5.46 12.45
N LEU A 57 8.07 -5.38 13.13
CA LEU A 57 6.77 -5.60 12.52
C LEU A 57 6.27 -4.29 11.89
N VAL A 58 6.23 -4.25 10.56
CA VAL A 58 5.64 -3.12 9.80
C VAL A 58 4.12 -3.30 9.73
N VAL A 59 3.38 -2.28 10.18
CA VAL A 59 1.91 -2.26 10.17
C VAL A 59 1.45 -1.04 9.35
N ASP A 60 1.38 -1.19 8.04
CA ASP A 60 1.14 -0.08 7.09
C ASP A 60 0.15 -0.42 5.98
N GLY A 61 -0.61 -1.52 6.13
CA GLY A 61 -1.55 -1.98 5.10
C GLY A 61 -0.88 -2.56 3.85
N GLY A 62 0.40 -2.93 3.91
CA GLY A 62 1.13 -3.54 2.79
C GLY A 62 1.85 -2.53 1.90
N PHE A 63 1.82 -1.25 2.26
CA PHE A 63 2.42 -0.15 1.49
C PHE A 63 3.92 -0.38 1.23
N THR A 64 4.67 -0.83 2.23
CA THR A 64 6.12 -1.11 2.12
C THR A 64 6.44 -2.22 1.12
N THR A 65 5.53 -3.17 0.90
CA THR A 65 5.74 -4.34 0.03
C THR A 65 5.05 -4.23 -1.33
N HIS A 66 4.23 -3.20 -1.54
CA HIS A 66 3.46 -3.04 -2.77
C HIS A 66 4.43 -2.90 -3.96
N LYS A 67 4.36 -3.84 -4.91
CA LYS A 67 5.05 -3.68 -6.19
C LYS A 67 4.31 -2.59 -6.93
N GLY A 68 4.87 -1.37 -6.93
CA GLY A 68 4.36 -0.27 -7.74
C GLY A 68 4.04 -0.78 -9.14
N ALA A 69 2.82 -0.51 -9.61
CA ALA A 69 2.29 -1.03 -10.87
C ALA A 69 3.38 -0.93 -11.95
N ASP A 70 3.90 -2.09 -12.37
CA ASP A 70 4.92 -2.15 -13.41
C ASP A 70 4.31 -1.62 -14.70
N LYS A 71 4.50 -0.32 -14.96
CA LYS A 71 4.04 0.33 -16.19
C LYS A 71 4.71 -0.22 -17.45
N ARG A 72 5.67 -1.16 -17.33
CA ARG A 72 6.28 -1.86 -18.48
C ARG A 72 5.46 -3.06 -18.97
N ARG A 73 4.28 -3.30 -18.40
CA ARG A 73 3.28 -4.21 -19.00
C ARG A 73 2.24 -3.38 -19.73
N ASN A 74 2.55 -2.87 -20.93
CA ASN A 74 1.62 -2.69 -22.05
C ASN A 74 2.29 -2.01 -23.26
N ASP A 75 2.82 -2.80 -24.19
CA ASP A 75 2.94 -2.48 -25.63
C ASP A 75 3.71 -3.56 -26.42
N THR A 76 3.05 -4.67 -26.73
CA THR A 76 3.32 -5.27 -28.03
C THR A 76 1.97 -5.55 -28.66
N PRO A 77 1.54 -4.79 -29.69
CA PRO A 77 0.51 -5.31 -30.56
C PRO A 77 1.09 -6.60 -31.13
N LEU A 78 0.40 -7.72 -30.94
CA LEU A 78 0.60 -8.90 -31.77
C LEU A 78 0.20 -8.50 -33.19
N ALA A 79 1.08 -7.76 -33.85
CA ALA A 79 1.00 -7.52 -35.27
C ALA A 79 1.24 -8.87 -35.92
N LEU A 80 0.21 -9.33 -36.62
CA LEU A 80 0.29 -10.30 -37.69
C LEU A 80 1.58 -10.06 -38.50
N SER A 81 2.58 -10.94 -38.37
CA SER A 81 3.55 -11.16 -39.44
C SER A 81 3.34 -12.56 -39.95
N SER A 82 2.57 -12.62 -41.02
CA SER A 82 2.61 -13.66 -42.03
C SER A 82 4.04 -14.12 -42.32
N THR A 83 4.33 -15.37 -41.98
CA THR A 83 5.15 -16.31 -42.74
C THR A 83 4.67 -17.71 -42.42
#